data_AF-A0A8T4XM05-F1
#
_entry.id   AF-A0A8T4XM05-F1
#
_cell.length_a   1.000
_cell.length_b   1.000
_cell.length_c   1.000
_cell.angle_alpha   90.00
_cell.angle_beta   90.00
_cell.angle_gamma   90.00
#
_symmetry.space_group_name_H-M   'P 1'
#
loop_
_entity.id
_entity.type
_entity.pdbx_description
1 polymer ?
#
loop_
_entity_poly.entity_id
_entity_poly.type
_entity_poly.pdbx_seq_one_letter_code
_entity_poly.pdbx_strand_id
1 'polypeptide(L)' 'MENKIASFKSKYERFLKNEGEDPLALKAEAERLLAEVKTSGNKSLVEELEEILMELTLSVEETKCHCHMSQCRKC' A
#
# COMPACT_ATOMS: atom_id res chain seq x y z
N MET A 1 16.81 -8.60 -4.59
CA MET A 1 15.87 -7.94 -3.66
C MET A 1 15.46 -6.58 -4.19
N GLU A 2 16.41 -5.68 -4.45
CA GLU A 2 16.17 -4.29 -4.85
C GLU A 2 15.29 -4.13 -6.11
N ASN A 3 15.44 -4.99 -7.12
CA ASN A 3 14.59 -4.96 -8.32
C ASN A 3 13.10 -5.24 -8.05
N LYS A 4 12.78 -6.07 -7.04
CA LYS A 4 11.38 -6.34 -6.67
C LYS A 4 10.75 -5.12 -6.01
N ILE A 5 11.49 -4.45 -5.13
CA ILE A 5 11.02 -3.26 -4.41
C ILE A 5 10.86 -2.09 -5.38
N ALA A 6 11.81 -1.87 -6.30
CA ALA A 6 11.68 -0.85 -7.33
C ALA A 6 10.42 -1.06 -8.20
N SER A 7 10.12 -2.31 -8.56
CA SER A 7 8.90 -2.65 -9.29
C SER A 7 7.64 -2.36 -8.48
N PHE A 8 7.63 -2.72 -7.19
CA PHE A 8 6.52 -2.41 -6.29
C PHE A 8 6.29 -0.90 -6.15
N LYS A 9 7.35 -0.11 -5.93
CA LYS A 9 7.26 1.35 -5.86
C LYS A 9 6.64 1.95 -7.12
N SER A 10 7.00 1.46 -8.30
CA SER A 10 6.39 1.91 -9.55
C SER A 10 4.90 1.57 -9.65
N LYS A 11 4.44 0.46 -9.09
CA LYS A 11 3.00 0.16 -8.97
C LYS A 11 2.34 1.08 -7.94
N TYR A 12 2.97 1.30 -6.79
CA TYR A 12 2.47 2.21 -5.76
C TYR A 12 2.34 3.66 -6.26
N GLU A 13 3.31 4.17 -7.02
CA GLU A 13 3.22 5.48 -7.67
C GLU A 13 2.04 5.58 -8.65
N ARG A 14 1.74 4.50 -9.38
CA ARG A 14 0.58 4.43 -10.28
C ARG A 14 -0.74 4.41 -9.48
N PHE A 15 -0.77 3.73 -8.34
CA PHE A 15 -1.90 3.80 -7.40
C PHE A 15 -2.14 5.23 -6.90
N LEU A 16 -1.08 5.94 -6.48
CA LEU A 16 -1.17 7.33 -6.03
C LEU A 16 -1.72 8.27 -7.14
N LYS A 17 -1.49 7.92 -8.40
CA LYS A 17 -2.04 8.63 -9.57
C LYS A 17 -3.45 8.19 -9.96
N ASN A 18 -4.09 7.30 -9.20
CA ASN A 18 -5.39 6.67 -9.51
C ASN A 18 -5.41 5.90 -10.84
N GLU A 19 -4.28 5.32 -11.26
CA GLU A 19 -4.15 4.60 -12.54
C GLU A 19 -4.58 3.11 -12.45
N GLY A 20 -5.59 2.80 -11.62
CA GLY A 20 -6.27 1.49 -11.64
C GLY A 20 -5.58 0.34 -10.90
N GLU A 21 -4.65 0.64 -9.99
CA GLU A 21 -4.04 -0.38 -9.13
C GLU A 21 -4.94 -0.65 -7.90
N ASP A 22 -5.12 -1.93 -7.54
CA ASP A 22 -5.94 -2.34 -6.40
C ASP A 22 -5.16 -2.16 -5.09
N PRO A 23 -5.63 -1.33 -4.14
CA PRO A 23 -4.94 -1.10 -2.88
C PRO A 23 -4.82 -2.38 -2.02
N LEU A 24 -5.74 -3.33 -2.14
CA LEU A 24 -5.65 -4.61 -1.44
C LEU A 24 -4.52 -5.48 -2.02
N ALA A 25 -4.37 -5.49 -3.35
CA ALA A 25 -3.30 -6.21 -4.01
C ALA A 25 -1.92 -5.60 -3.67
N LEU A 26 -1.84 -4.26 -3.66
CA LEU A 26 -0.62 -3.55 -3.26
C LEU A 26 -0.26 -3.80 -1.80
N LYS A 27 -1.25 -3.80 -0.89
CA LYS A 27 -1.03 -4.12 0.51
C LYS A 27 -0.46 -5.53 0.68
N ALA A 28 -1.04 -6.53 0.03
CA ALA A 28 -0.56 -7.90 0.10
C ALA A 28 0.87 -8.05 -0.48
N GLU A 29 1.18 -7.35 -1.57
CA GLU A 29 2.53 -7.33 -2.16
C GLU A 29 3.54 -6.66 -1.22
N ALA A 30 3.17 -5.53 -0.61
CA ALA A 30 4.00 -4.82 0.36
C ALA A 30 4.28 -5.64 1.63
N GLU A 31 3.28 -6.34 2.18
CA GLU A 31 3.44 -7.25 3.33
C GLU A 31 4.44 -8.38 3.03
N ARG A 32 4.35 -8.97 1.82
CA ARG A 32 5.31 -10.02 1.39
C ARG A 32 6.72 -9.46 1.25
N LEU A 33 6.87 -8.31 0.61
CA LEU A 33 8.18 -7.66 0.48
C LEU A 33 8.76 -7.30 1.85
N LEU A 34 7.94 -6.80 2.77
CA LEU A 34 8.35 -6.47 4.13
C LEU A 34 8.90 -7.70 4.86
N ALA A 35 8.24 -8.85 4.75
CA ALA A 35 8.72 -10.10 5.35
C ALA A 35 10.07 -10.55 4.75
N GLU A 36 10.22 -10.47 3.43
CA GLU A 36 11.49 -10.79 2.76
C GLU A 36 12.61 -9.80 3.18
N VAL A 37 12.30 -8.51 3.28
CA VAL A 37 13.28 -7.47 3.66
C VAL A 37 13.66 -7.55 5.13
N LYS A 38 12.72 -7.83 6.04
CA LYS A 38 13.00 -8.09 7.46
C LYS A 38 13.99 -9.24 7.62
N THR A 39 13.87 -10.27 6.78
CA THR A 39 14.82 -11.40 6.75
C THR A 39 16.20 -10.99 6.23
N SER A 40 16.27 -10.03 5.30
CA SER A 40 17.53 -9.50 4.76
C SER A 40 18.28 -8.55 5.72
N GLY A 41 17.61 -8.05 6.76
CA GLY A 41 18.17 -7.10 7.73
C GLY A 41 18.33 -5.67 7.22
N ASN A 42 17.79 -5.33 6.05
CA ASN A 42 17.88 -3.98 5.50
C ASN A 42 16.83 -3.04 6.12
N LYS A 43 17.20 -2.38 7.22
CA LYS A 43 16.31 -1.52 8.01
C LYS A 43 15.68 -0.37 7.22
N SER A 44 16.42 0.26 6.30
CA SER A 44 15.89 1.38 5.51
C SER A 44 14.72 0.95 4.63
N LEU A 45 14.83 -0.23 4.02
CA LEU A 45 13.75 -0.79 3.21
C LEU A 45 12.58 -1.30 4.06
N VAL A 46 12.82 -1.70 5.31
CA VAL A 46 11.75 -2.07 6.25
C VAL A 46 10.92 -0.84 6.58
N GLU A 47 11.56 0.25 7.01
CA GLU A 47 10.89 1.51 7.38
C GLU A 47 10.04 2.04 6.22
N GLU A 48 10.62 2.08 5.01
CA GLU A 48 9.90 2.56 3.83
C GLU A 48 8.68 1.69 3.46
N LEU A 49 8.79 0.36 3.58
CA LEU A 49 7.65 -0.54 3.32
C LEU A 49 6.59 -0.44 4.43
N GLU A 50 6.97 -0.17 5.68
CA GLU A 50 6.04 0.05 6.79
C GLU A 50 5.24 1.35 6.61
N GLU A 51 5.87 2.43 6.15
CA GLU A 51 5.18 3.68 5.79
C GLU A 51 4.16 3.47 4.67
N ILE A 52 4.56 2.82 3.57
CA ILE A 52 3.66 2.52 2.45
C ILE A 52 2.48 1.64 2.90
N LEU A 53 2.73 0.64 3.75
CA LEU A 53 1.67 -0.23 4.29
C LEU A 53 0.69 0.53 5.18
N MET A 54 1.16 1.51 5.95
CA MET A 54 0.31 2.38 6.75
C MET A 54 -0.57 3.24 5.85
N GLU A 55 -0.01 3.88 4.82
CA GLU A 55 -0.75 4.68 3.84
C GLU A 55 -1.80 3.85 3.07
N LEU A 56 -1.44 2.66 2.61
CA LEU A 56 -2.36 1.73 1.96
C LEU A 56 -3.47 1.26 2.91
N THR A 57 -3.15 1.00 4.18
CA THR A 57 -4.15 0.59 5.17
C THR A 57 -5.12 1.71 5.46
N LEU A 58 -4.65 2.95 5.64
CA LEU A 58 -5.50 4.13 5.77
C LEU A 58 -6.38 4.31 4.54
N SER A 59 -5.82 4.20 3.33
CA SER A 59 -6.58 4.33 2.08
C SER A 59 -7.70 3.28 1.97
N VAL A 60 -7.42 2.01 2.31
CA VAL A 60 -8.42 0.93 2.32
C VAL A 60 -9.47 1.12 3.42
N GLU A 61 -9.07 1.61 4.59
CA GLU A 61 -9.99 1.90 5.70
C GLU A 61 -10.86 3.14 5.41
N GLU A 62 -10.34 4.16 4.73
CA GLU A 62 -11.13 5.28 4.22
C GLU A 62 -12.11 4.83 3.13
N THR A 63 -11.73 3.83 2.32
CA THR A 63 -12.65 3.22 1.35
C THR A 63 -13.83 2.50 2.04
N LYS A 64 -13.81 2.30 3.37
CA LYS A 64 -14.91 1.66 4.12
C LYS A 64 -16.01 2.62 4.62
N CYS A 65 -15.95 3.94 4.36
CA CYS A 65 -17.14 4.79 4.49
C CYS A 65 -16.95 6.21 3.89
N HIS A 66 -17.26 6.38 2.61
CA HIS A 66 -17.42 7.73 2.05
C HIS A 66 -18.83 8.26 2.35
N CYS A 67 -18.97 9.06 3.41
CA CYS A 67 -20.14 9.92 3.61
C CYS A 67 -19.77 11.36 3.23
N HIS A 68 -20.01 11.73 1.96
CA HIS A 68 -20.05 13.14 1.58
C HIS A 68 -21.35 13.77 2.08
N MET A 69 -21.28 15.04 2.51
CA MET A 69 -22.38 15.79 3.14
C MET A 69 -23.75 15.49 2.50
N SER A 70 -24.59 14.71 3.20
CA SER A 70 -25.90 14.18 2.80
C SER A 70 -25.86 12.86 1.99
N GLN A 71 -26.23 11.76 2.68
CA GLN A 71 -26.52 10.39 2.18
C GLN A 71 -25.34 9.41 2.14
N CYS A 72 -25.21 8.62 3.21
CA CYS A 72 -24.44 7.38 3.20
C CYS A 72 -25.23 6.30 2.42
N ARG A 73 -24.68 5.79 1.31
CA ARG A 73 -25.28 4.68 0.55
C ARG A 73 -24.43 3.43 0.70
N LYS A 74 -24.75 2.65 1.74
CA LYS A 74 -24.25 1.31 2.11
C LYS A 74 -22.89 1.25 2.83
N CYS A 75 -22.93 0.51 3.94
CA CYS A 75 -21.81 0.09 4.77
C CYS A 75 -21.15 -1.17 4.21
#